data_AF-A0A1J6KAQ4-F1
#
_entry.id   AF-A0A1J6KAQ4-F1
#
_cell.length_a   1.000
_cell.length_b   1.000
_cell.length_c   1.000
_cell.angle_alpha   90.00
_cell.angle_beta   90.00
_cell.angle_gamma   90.00
#
_symmetry.space_group_name_H-M   'P 1'
#
loop_
_entity.id
_entity.type
_entity.pdbx_description
1 polymer ?
#
loop_
_entity_poly.entity_id
_entity_poly.type
_entity_poly.pdbx_seq_one_letter_code
_entity_poly.pdbx_strand_id
1 'polypeptide(L)'
;MRMQPLCYCGVAADLKMSRTPTNPGRRFLGCRKYEIGEGCGFFRWVDPAIEEEHYKTLLAALIKKSDRCHCQRSQGRSKLRVAAIIIVVVLVLMLAIMLFV
;
A
#
# COMPACT_ATOMS: atom_id res chain seq x y z
N MET A 1 -27.22 -9.91 -1.69
CA MET A 1 -26.51 -11.08 -1.13
C MET A 1 -25.33 -11.43 -2.03
N ARG A 2 -24.11 -11.56 -1.49
CA ARG A 2 -23.00 -12.15 -2.28
C ARG A 2 -23.25 -13.66 -2.37
N MET A 3 -23.53 -14.17 -3.57
CA MET A 3 -23.62 -15.61 -3.81
C MET A 3 -22.23 -16.21 -3.65
N GLN A 4 -22.06 -17.09 -2.67
CA GLN A 4 -20.83 -17.88 -2.53
C GLN A 4 -20.79 -18.93 -3.65
N PRO A 5 -19.66 -19.07 -4.39
CA PRO A 5 -19.54 -20.09 -5.41
C PRO A 5 -19.66 -21.48 -4.81
N LEU A 6 -20.41 -22.36 -5.46
CA LEU A 6 -20.50 -23.77 -5.10
C LEU A 6 -19.37 -24.55 -5.79
N CYS A 7 -18.81 -25.52 -5.08
CA CYS A 7 -17.93 -26.51 -5.69
C CYS A 7 -18.74 -27.58 -6.45
N TYR A 8 -18.06 -28.50 -7.13
CA TYR A 8 -18.74 -29.57 -7.90
C TYR A 8 -19.52 -30.58 -7.05
N CYS A 9 -19.38 -30.55 -5.71
CA CYS A 9 -20.24 -31.31 -4.81
C CYS A 9 -21.58 -30.60 -4.49
N GLY A 10 -21.82 -29.41 -5.03
CA GLY A 10 -23.00 -28.60 -4.71
C GLY A 10 -22.95 -27.87 -3.35
N VAL A 11 -21.82 -27.96 -2.63
CA VAL A 11 -21.60 -27.23 -1.36
C VAL A 11 -20.77 -25.97 -1.59
N ALA A 12 -20.91 -24.98 -0.70
CA ALA A 12 -20.14 -23.73 -0.77
C ALA A 12 -18.63 -24.00 -0.79
N ALA A 13 -17.92 -23.32 -1.69
CA ALA A 13 -16.47 -23.37 -1.79
C ALA A 13 -15.83 -22.48 -0.72
N ASP A 14 -14.74 -22.97 -0.13
CA ASP A 14 -14.00 -22.24 0.91
C ASP A 14 -12.95 -21.32 0.31
N LEU A 15 -12.81 -20.14 0.89
CA LEU A 15 -11.71 -19.23 0.61
C LEU A 15 -10.43 -19.74 1.26
N LYS A 16 -9.41 -20.01 0.45
CA LYS A 16 -8.10 -20.51 0.85
C LYS A 16 -6.99 -19.61 0.31
N MET A 17 -5.82 -19.70 0.92
CA MET A 17 -4.62 -18.97 0.50
C MET A 17 -3.56 -19.97 0.03
N SER A 18 -3.00 -19.73 -1.15
CA SER A 18 -1.95 -20.57 -1.72
C SER A 18 -0.66 -20.41 -0.93
N ARG A 19 -0.04 -21.55 -0.63
CA ARG A 19 1.27 -21.67 0.04
C ARG A 19 2.35 -22.16 -0.91
N THR A 20 2.06 -22.26 -2.21
CA THR A 20 3.03 -22.73 -3.19
C THR A 20 4.07 -21.63 -3.48
N PRO A 21 5.33 -21.99 -3.77
CA PRO A 21 6.36 -21.01 -4.13
C PRO A 21 6.01 -20.19 -5.37
N THR A 22 5.21 -20.74 -6.29
CA THR A 22 4.82 -20.09 -7.54
C THR A 22 3.64 -19.12 -7.38
N ASN A 23 2.82 -19.28 -6.34
CA ASN A 23 1.66 -18.42 -6.09
C ASN A 23 1.54 -18.10 -4.59
N PRO A 24 2.60 -17.57 -3.93
CA PRO A 24 2.57 -17.38 -2.49
C PRO A 24 1.54 -16.31 -2.11
N GLY A 25 0.71 -16.60 -1.12
CA GLY A 25 -0.25 -15.65 -0.57
C GLY A 25 -1.48 -15.35 -1.44
N ARG A 26 -1.54 -15.88 -2.68
CA ARG A 26 -2.66 -15.65 -3.59
C ARG A 26 -3.91 -16.42 -3.15
N ARG A 27 -5.08 -15.78 -3.15
CA ARG A 27 -6.33 -16.39 -2.65
C ARG A 27 -7.10 -17.13 -3.74
N PHE A 28 -7.62 -18.29 -3.41
CA PHE A 28 -8.45 -19.12 -4.28
C PHE A 28 -9.66 -19.69 -3.53
N LEU A 29 -10.67 -20.11 -4.27
CA LEU A 29 -11.80 -20.88 -3.79
C LEU A 29 -11.57 -22.36 -4.09
N GLY A 30 -11.74 -23.21 -3.09
CA GLY A 30 -11.54 -24.65 -3.22
C GLY A 30 -12.63 -25.46 -2.54
N CYS A 31 -12.75 -26.74 -2.91
CA CYS A 31 -13.61 -27.67 -2.19
C CYS A 31 -13.15 -27.82 -0.73
N ARG A 32 -14.08 -27.71 0.24
CA ARG A 32 -13.78 -27.92 1.66
C ARG A 32 -13.21 -29.32 1.93
N LYS A 33 -13.71 -30.33 1.22
CA LYS A 33 -13.29 -31.73 1.36
C LYS A 33 -11.89 -32.04 0.80
N TYR A 34 -11.22 -31.06 0.21
CA TYR A 34 -9.87 -31.27 -0.36
C TYR A 34 -8.86 -31.77 0.68
N GLU A 35 -8.91 -31.28 1.91
CA GLU A 35 -7.92 -31.62 2.96
C GLU A 35 -8.06 -33.04 3.50
N ILE A 36 -9.23 -33.67 3.31
CA ILE A 36 -9.49 -35.06 3.71
C ILE A 36 -9.36 -36.05 2.54
N GLY A 37 -8.86 -35.61 1.38
CA GLY A 37 -8.70 -36.47 0.20
C GLY A 37 -9.97 -36.73 -0.62
N GLU A 38 -11.12 -36.18 -0.20
CA GLU A 38 -12.42 -36.32 -0.88
C GLU A 38 -12.80 -35.08 -1.71
N GLY A 39 -11.83 -34.23 -2.05
CA GLY A 39 -12.08 -33.01 -2.80
C GLY A 39 -12.49 -33.31 -4.24
N CYS A 40 -13.53 -32.63 -4.73
CA CYS A 40 -13.98 -32.77 -6.13
C CYS A 40 -13.10 -32.06 -7.17
N GLY A 41 -11.94 -31.54 -6.78
CA GLY A 41 -11.04 -30.81 -7.68
C GLY A 41 -11.47 -29.39 -8.05
N PHE A 42 -12.60 -28.88 -7.52
CA PHE A 42 -13.00 -27.49 -7.74
C PHE A 42 -11.92 -26.51 -7.27
N PHE A 43 -11.53 -25.60 -8.16
CA PHE A 43 -10.52 -24.57 -7.92
C PHE A 43 -10.83 -23.30 -8.73
N ARG A 44 -10.76 -22.12 -8.10
CA ARG A 44 -10.89 -20.83 -8.81
C ARG A 44 -10.11 -19.73 -8.11
N TRP A 45 -9.29 -18.97 -8.83
CA TRP A 45 -8.63 -17.78 -8.27
C TRP A 45 -9.64 -16.68 -7.90
N VAL A 46 -9.43 -16.06 -6.74
CA VAL A 46 -10.20 -14.88 -6.29
C VAL A 46 -9.55 -13.61 -6.76
N ASP A 47 -8.24 -13.52 -6.58
CA ASP A 47 -7.45 -12.38 -6.99
C ASP A 47 -7.10 -12.51 -8.48
N PRO A 48 -7.27 -11.46 -9.30
CA PRO A 48 -6.77 -11.46 -10.67
C PRO A 48 -5.27 -11.77 -10.65
N ALA A 49 -4.79 -12.44 -11.71
CA ALA A 49 -3.36 -12.67 -11.83
C ALA A 49 -2.70 -11.30 -11.99
N ILE A 50 -1.96 -10.86 -10.98
CA ILE A 50 -1.08 -9.72 -11.15
C ILE A 50 0.18 -10.28 -11.79
N GLU A 51 0.42 -9.91 -13.04
CA GLU A 51 1.67 -10.26 -13.71
C GLU A 51 2.84 -9.65 -12.95
N GLU A 52 3.95 -10.39 -12.86
CA GLU A 52 5.19 -9.98 -12.19
C GLU A 52 5.62 -8.55 -12.57
N GLU A 53 5.51 -8.21 -13.86
CA GLU A 53 5.89 -6.90 -14.39
C GLU A 53 4.96 -5.78 -13.90
N HIS A 54 3.66 -6.07 -13.82
CA HIS A 54 2.68 -5.13 -13.29
C HIS A 54 2.90 -4.87 -11.80
N TYR A 55 3.25 -5.92 -11.03
CA TYR A 55 3.59 -5.78 -9.61
C TYR A 55 4.82 -4.89 -9.42
N LYS A 56 5.91 -5.13 -10.16
CA LYS A 56 7.14 -4.32 -10.12
C LYS A 56 6.87 -2.86 -10.46
N THR A 57 6.09 -2.62 -11.50
CA THR A 57 5.71 -1.28 -11.93
C THR A 57 4.90 -0.55 -10.85
N LEU A 58 3.93 -1.24 -10.25
CA LEU A 58 3.14 -0.68 -9.16
C LEU A 58 4.01 -0.37 -7.94
N LEU A 59 4.90 -1.27 -7.55
CA LEU A 59 5.83 -1.07 -6.45
C LEU A 59 6.74 0.14 -6.69
N ALA A 60 7.33 0.24 -7.87
CA ALA A 60 8.17 1.38 -8.27
C ALA A 60 7.39 2.70 -8.23
N ALA A 61 6.14 2.71 -8.70
CA ALA A 61 5.28 3.88 -8.66
C ALA A 61 4.95 4.31 -7.23
N LEU A 62 4.71 3.35 -6.32
CA LEU A 62 4.46 3.60 -4.91
C LEU A 62 5.69 4.14 -4.19
N ILE A 63 6.86 3.53 -4.39
CA ILE A 63 8.15 4.01 -3.85
C ILE A 63 8.40 5.44 -4.32
N LYS A 64 8.30 5.69 -5.63
CA LYS A 64 8.48 7.03 -6.21
C LYS A 64 7.49 8.05 -5.63
N LYS A 65 6.25 7.64 -5.33
CA LYS A 65 5.25 8.52 -4.69
C LYS A 65 5.63 8.84 -3.24
N SER A 66 6.12 7.86 -2.49
CA SER A 66 6.63 8.05 -1.13
C SER A 66 7.79 9.05 -1.11
N ASP A 67 8.78 8.85 -1.98
CA ASP A 67 9.95 9.73 -2.08
C ASP A 67 9.57 11.16 -2.44
N ARG A 68 8.66 11.34 -3.40
CA ARG A 68 8.10 12.67 -3.73
C ARG A 68 7.44 13.33 -2.52
N CYS A 69 6.62 12.59 -1.78
CA CYS A 69 5.94 13.10 -0.58
C CYS A 69 6.95 13.52 0.50
N HIS A 70 7.99 12.71 0.73
CA HIS A 70 9.06 13.02 1.67
C HIS A 70 9.83 14.29 1.27
N CYS A 71 10.24 14.40 0.00
CA CYS A 71 10.95 15.57 -0.51
C CYS A 71 10.09 16.85 -0.48
N GLN A 72 8.81 16.75 -0.81
CA GLN A 72 7.89 17.89 -0.75
C GLN A 72 7.70 18.37 0.70
N ARG A 73 7.56 17.44 1.64
CA ARG A 73 7.44 17.77 3.07
C ARG A 73 8.73 18.36 3.63
N SER A 74 9.90 17.83 3.25
CA SER A 74 11.19 18.39 3.68
C SER A 74 11.38 19.80 3.13
N GLN A 75 11.05 20.04 1.84
CA GLN A 75 11.14 21.36 1.23
C GLN A 75 10.21 22.38 1.90
N GLY A 76 8.94 22.01 2.18
CA GLY A 76 8.00 22.87 2.89
C GLY A 76 8.49 23.26 4.28
N ARG A 77 9.02 22.29 5.05
CA ARG A 77 9.60 22.52 6.37
C ARG A 77 10.82 23.45 6.30
N SER A 78 11.70 23.27 5.31
CA SER A 78 12.87 24.13 5.11
C SER A 78 12.48 25.57 4.77
N LYS A 79 11.52 25.77 3.85
CA LYS A 79 11.01 27.11 3.53
C LYS A 79 10.42 27.82 4.75
N LEU A 80 9.62 27.10 5.55
CA LEU A 80 9.05 27.65 6.79
C LEU A 80 10.15 28.02 7.79
N ARG A 81 11.18 27.17 7.97
CA ARG A 81 12.31 27.45 8.87
C ARG A 81 13.10 28.69 8.44
N VAL A 82 13.43 28.82 7.15
CA VAL A 82 14.15 29.98 6.63
C VAL A 82 13.34 31.27 6.80
N ALA A 83 12.05 31.24 6.46
CA ALA A 83 11.17 32.38 6.66
C ALA A 83 11.10 32.82 8.13
N ALA A 84 10.99 31.86 9.06
CA ALA A 84 11.00 32.15 10.49
C ALA A 84 12.31 32.81 10.96
N ILE A 85 13.47 32.32 10.49
CA ILE A 85 14.77 32.92 10.80
C ILE A 85 14.85 34.37 10.31
N ILE A 86 14.44 34.63 9.06
CA ILE A 86 14.44 35.98 8.49
C ILE A 86 13.55 36.92 9.32
N ILE A 87 12.33 36.50 9.67
CA ILE A 87 11.41 37.29 10.50
C ILE A 87 12.05 37.64 11.85
N VAL A 88 12.65 36.65 12.53
CA VAL A 88 13.30 36.88 13.82
C VAL A 88 14.46 37.88 13.70
N VAL A 89 15.31 37.73 12.69
CA VAL A 89 16.45 38.65 12.47
C VAL A 89 15.96 40.07 12.22
N VAL A 90 14.93 40.26 11.38
CA VAL A 90 14.36 41.58 11.12
C VAL A 90 13.80 42.20 12.40
N LEU A 91 13.04 41.44 13.21
CA LEU A 91 12.49 41.95 14.47
C LEU A 91 13.58 42.38 15.45
N VAL A 92 14.68 41.62 15.55
CA VAL A 92 15.83 41.97 16.40
C VAL A 92 16.51 43.25 15.92
N LEU A 93 16.74 43.39 14.61
CA LEU A 93 17.35 44.59 14.04
C LEU A 93 16.48 45.83 14.27
N MET A 94 15.15 45.71 14.08
CA MET A 94 14.20 46.79 14.34
C MET A 94 14.22 47.22 15.80
N LEU A 95 14.21 46.26 16.75
CA LEU A 95 14.31 46.55 18.17
C LEU A 95 15.64 47.21 18.54
N ALA A 96 16.76 46.76 17.97
CA ALA A 96 18.05 47.38 18.20
C ALA A 96 18.06 48.85 17.75
N ILE A 97 17.58 49.14 16.54
CA ILE A 97 17.50 50.52 16.01
C ILE A 97 16.68 51.41 16.96
N MET A 98 15.54 50.93 17.46
CA MET A 98 14.69 51.68 18.39
C MET A 98 15.33 51.93 19.77
N LEU A 99 16.37 51.18 20.14
CA LEU A 99 17.11 51.39 21.40
C LEU A 99 18.31 52.33 21.24
N PHE A 100 18.79 52.53 20.01
CA PHE A 100 19.94 53.39 19.68
C PHE A 100 19.55 54.72 19.02
N VAL A 101 18.25 54.95 18.80
CA VAL A 101 17.64 56.22 18.39
C VAL A 101 16.96 56.85 19.59
#